data_AF-A0A3E3E6L0-F1
#
_entry.id   AF-A0A3E3E6L0-F1
#
_cell.length_a   1.000
_cell.length_b   1.000
_cell.length_c   1.000
_cell.angle_alpha   90.00
_cell.angle_beta   90.00
_cell.angle_gamma   90.00
#
_symmetry.space_group_name_H-M   'P 1'
#
loop_
_entity.id
_entity.type
_entity.pdbx_description
1 polymer ?
#
loop_
_entity_poly.entity_id
_entity_poly.type
_entity_poly.pdbx_seq_one_letter_code
_entity_poly.pdbx_strand_id
1 'polypeptide(L)'
;MQQATLEQWKKLYKEADALKEKRPWMIFEDIDLIAVQLEGKREPYFCSIMGKQGNCPGITMYYGMDGYSDLCMIMDSYQYSAPTTYIMGDITCMTCYYGDKNEMEPDQRKIIQDLGLKYEGANDWPYFYSFEPRYVPVNLNRDEVIQCTRIMEVLNKTVDMVMEDEEWLPNFEKGELLMAEWDFVEEGEEPNLSIYPLPLPNSIPRFLTVKVEDSVLGEFKEYERSDMELVMDLNYLFTPIDDPDYDRPINPLLVLAYDLKEDSILAGDVLTLDHDEMERVVSIFFHIIENYGIPKKLYARNPRILIGMEYLCDQLNIEIVNDPLQELDDIYQGIQQTL
;
A
#
# COMPACT_ATOMS: atom_id res chain seq x y z
N MET A 1 -0.69 -7.87 -19.90
CA MET A 1 -0.60 -9.05 -19.00
C MET A 1 -1.49 -10.22 -19.43
N GLN A 2 -1.15 -11.47 -19.10
CA GLN A 2 -1.96 -12.65 -19.44
C GLN A 2 -3.09 -12.88 -18.42
N GLN A 3 -4.30 -13.13 -18.92
CA GLN A 3 -5.48 -13.43 -18.10
C GLN A 3 -5.47 -14.88 -17.59
N ALA A 4 -5.97 -15.10 -16.37
CA ALA A 4 -6.20 -16.43 -15.82
C ALA A 4 -7.34 -17.16 -16.53
N THR A 5 -7.24 -18.49 -16.59
CA THR A 5 -8.32 -19.36 -17.05
C THR A 5 -9.41 -19.50 -15.98
N LEU A 6 -10.63 -19.86 -16.39
CA LEU A 6 -11.71 -20.18 -15.44
C LEU A 6 -11.34 -21.32 -14.48
N GLU A 7 -10.55 -22.30 -14.92
CA GLU A 7 -10.09 -23.37 -14.02
C GLU A 7 -9.14 -22.87 -12.93
N GLN A 8 -8.27 -21.92 -13.25
CA GLN A 8 -7.38 -21.29 -12.26
C GLN A 8 -8.18 -20.44 -11.27
N TRP A 9 -9.11 -19.63 -11.77
CA TRP A 9 -10.03 -18.89 -10.90
C TRP A 9 -10.86 -19.81 -10.02
N LYS A 10 -11.38 -20.92 -10.56
CA LYS A 10 -12.15 -21.90 -9.78
C LYS A 10 -11.37 -22.46 -8.59
N LYS A 11 -10.06 -22.69 -8.76
CA LYS A 11 -9.18 -23.14 -7.66
C LYS A 11 -9.03 -22.04 -6.62
N LEU A 12 -8.79 -20.80 -7.03
CA LEU A 12 -8.67 -19.67 -6.11
C LEU A 12 -9.95 -19.48 -5.28
N TYR A 13 -11.12 -19.42 -5.95
CA TYR A 13 -12.41 -19.27 -5.27
C TYR A 13 -12.69 -20.42 -4.29
N LYS A 14 -12.31 -21.66 -4.64
CA LYS A 14 -12.44 -22.81 -3.74
C LYS A 14 -11.64 -22.60 -2.44
N GLU A 15 -10.40 -22.16 -2.54
CA GLU A 15 -9.55 -21.93 -1.36
C GLU A 15 -10.01 -20.72 -0.55
N ALA A 16 -10.45 -19.65 -1.21
CA ALA A 16 -11.05 -18.49 -0.55
C ALA A 16 -12.32 -18.86 0.22
N ASP A 17 -13.25 -19.61 -0.39
CA ASP A 17 -14.47 -20.05 0.28
C ASP A 17 -14.17 -20.98 1.47
N ALA A 18 -13.22 -21.91 1.34
CA ALA A 18 -12.80 -22.76 2.45
C ALA A 18 -12.22 -21.95 3.63
N LEU A 19 -11.47 -20.90 3.35
CA LEU A 19 -10.89 -20.05 4.38
C LEU A 19 -11.96 -19.16 5.02
N LYS A 20 -12.90 -18.65 4.23
CA LYS A 20 -14.07 -17.89 4.70
C LYS A 20 -14.91 -18.70 5.69
N GLU A 21 -15.14 -19.98 5.42
CA GLU A 21 -15.89 -20.89 6.31
C GLU A 21 -15.25 -21.02 7.70
N LYS A 22 -13.91 -20.98 7.78
CA LYS A 22 -13.15 -21.05 9.04
C LYS A 22 -13.20 -19.75 9.84
N ARG A 23 -13.55 -18.63 9.21
CA ARG A 23 -13.61 -17.29 9.81
C ARG A 23 -12.32 -16.92 10.57
N PRO A 24 -11.15 -16.94 9.91
CA PRO A 24 -9.86 -16.76 10.57
C PRO A 24 -9.70 -15.39 11.24
N TRP A 25 -10.44 -14.36 10.78
CA TRP A 25 -10.52 -13.06 11.44
C TRP A 25 -11.13 -13.11 12.85
N MET A 26 -11.70 -14.24 13.29
CA MET A 26 -12.08 -14.43 14.70
C MET A 26 -10.89 -14.83 15.58
N ILE A 27 -9.78 -15.25 14.99
CA ILE A 27 -8.55 -15.72 15.64
C ILE A 27 -7.50 -14.61 15.61
N PHE A 28 -7.21 -14.10 14.41
CA PHE A 28 -6.15 -13.11 14.16
C PHE A 28 -6.68 -11.67 14.23
N GLU A 29 -5.86 -10.75 14.74
CA GLU A 29 -6.02 -9.30 14.57
C GLU A 29 -5.46 -8.84 13.22
N ASP A 30 -5.87 -7.65 12.76
CA ASP A 30 -5.39 -7.06 11.50
C ASP A 30 -3.85 -6.87 11.47
N ILE A 31 -3.22 -6.77 12.65
CA ILE A 31 -1.77 -6.61 12.83
C ILE A 31 -1.01 -7.93 13.01
N ASP A 32 -1.72 -9.05 13.21
CA ASP A 32 -1.11 -10.37 13.37
C ASP A 32 -0.69 -10.90 12.00
N LEU A 33 0.58 -11.27 11.85
CA LEU A 33 1.15 -11.64 10.57
C LEU A 33 1.42 -13.15 10.46
N ILE A 34 1.03 -13.69 9.31
CA ILE A 34 1.43 -15.03 8.86
C ILE A 34 2.37 -14.87 7.66
N ALA A 35 3.63 -15.26 7.81
CA ALA A 35 4.58 -15.29 6.71
C ALA A 35 4.46 -16.62 5.95
N VAL A 36 4.08 -16.57 4.68
CA VAL A 36 3.90 -17.75 3.82
C VAL A 36 5.08 -17.86 2.85
N GLN A 37 5.95 -18.85 3.06
CA GLN A 37 7.06 -19.12 2.15
C GLN A 37 6.62 -20.09 1.05
N LEU A 38 6.50 -19.58 -0.18
CA LEU A 38 6.20 -20.43 -1.33
C LEU A 38 7.48 -21.03 -1.93
N GLU A 39 7.40 -22.28 -2.38
CA GLU A 39 8.47 -22.92 -3.15
C GLU A 39 8.80 -22.11 -4.41
N GLY A 40 10.09 -21.88 -4.64
CA GLY A 40 10.63 -21.12 -5.76
C GLY A 40 10.61 -19.60 -5.58
N LYS A 41 10.07 -19.08 -4.47
CA LYS A 41 10.16 -17.66 -4.11
C LYS A 41 11.33 -17.42 -3.18
N ARG A 42 12.03 -16.30 -3.39
CA ARG A 42 13.21 -15.93 -2.59
C ARG A 42 12.83 -15.44 -1.19
N GLU A 43 11.67 -14.78 -1.09
CA GLU A 43 11.17 -14.17 0.14
C GLU A 43 9.71 -14.61 0.35
N PRO A 44 9.21 -14.57 1.60
CA PRO A 44 7.84 -14.97 1.90
C PRO A 44 6.84 -13.89 1.49
N TYR A 45 5.56 -14.27 1.52
CA TYR A 45 4.46 -13.32 1.54
C TYR A 45 4.06 -13.05 2.99
N PHE A 46 4.07 -11.80 3.43
CA PHE A 46 3.51 -11.39 4.71
C PHE A 46 2.01 -11.21 4.53
N CYS A 47 1.23 -12.07 5.19
CA CYS A 47 -0.22 -12.08 5.10
C CYS A 47 -0.84 -11.48 6.37
N SER A 48 -1.73 -10.52 6.20
CA SER A 48 -2.58 -9.96 7.26
C SER A 48 -4.02 -10.44 7.03
N ILE A 49 -4.65 -10.95 8.08
CA ILE A 49 -6.05 -11.37 8.08
C ILE A 49 -6.88 -10.28 8.75
N MET A 50 -7.67 -9.56 7.95
CA MET A 50 -8.41 -8.39 8.39
C MET A 50 -9.84 -8.76 8.81
N GLY A 51 -10.40 -7.98 9.73
CA GLY A 51 -11.85 -7.91 9.96
C GLY A 51 -12.33 -8.46 11.30
N LYS A 52 -11.47 -8.52 12.32
CA LYS A 52 -11.85 -9.00 13.66
C LYS A 52 -12.98 -8.20 14.29
N GLN A 53 -13.11 -6.91 13.94
CA GLN A 53 -14.18 -6.03 14.39
C GLN A 53 -15.45 -6.08 13.50
N GLY A 54 -15.52 -7.02 12.56
CA GLY A 54 -16.68 -7.24 11.68
C GLY A 54 -16.77 -6.30 10.47
N ASN A 55 -15.78 -5.43 10.27
CA ASN A 55 -15.69 -4.54 9.12
C ASN A 55 -14.64 -5.07 8.14
N CYS A 56 -14.95 -5.06 6.84
CA CYS A 56 -14.02 -5.38 5.75
C CYS A 56 -13.22 -6.70 5.96
N PRO A 57 -13.88 -7.86 6.19
CA PRO A 57 -13.17 -9.11 6.32
C PRO A 57 -12.39 -9.41 5.03
N GLY A 58 -11.12 -9.77 5.17
CA GLY A 58 -10.25 -9.93 4.02
C GLY A 58 -8.87 -10.45 4.39
N ILE A 59 -8.05 -10.67 3.37
CA ILE A 59 -6.68 -11.16 3.49
C ILE A 59 -5.82 -10.37 2.53
N THR A 60 -4.82 -9.69 3.05
CA THR A 60 -3.86 -8.92 2.25
C THR A 60 -2.51 -9.61 2.26
N MET A 61 -1.88 -9.74 1.09
CA MET A 61 -0.68 -10.53 0.85
C MET A 61 0.41 -9.63 0.27
N TYR A 62 1.43 -9.35 1.06
CA TYR A 62 2.55 -8.48 0.72
C TYR A 62 3.79 -9.30 0.40
N TYR A 63 4.36 -9.17 -0.79
CA TYR A 63 5.52 -9.98 -1.19
C TYR A 63 6.84 -9.36 -0.71
N GLY A 64 7.65 -10.16 -0.01
CA GLY A 64 9.03 -9.82 0.35
C GLY A 64 9.17 -8.63 1.29
N MET A 65 10.42 -8.21 1.51
CA MET A 65 10.72 -7.12 2.44
C MET A 65 10.20 -5.75 1.96
N ASP A 66 10.07 -5.55 0.65
CA ASP A 66 9.47 -4.32 0.10
C ASP A 66 7.97 -4.25 0.45
N GLY A 67 7.22 -5.33 0.21
CA GLY A 67 5.82 -5.41 0.63
C GLY A 67 5.65 -5.33 2.16
N TYR A 68 6.58 -5.90 2.93
CA TYR A 68 6.58 -5.73 4.39
C TYR A 68 6.79 -4.25 4.80
N SER A 69 7.67 -3.53 4.10
CA SER A 69 7.87 -2.09 4.31
C SER A 69 6.60 -1.29 4.01
N ASP A 70 5.86 -1.66 2.95
CA ASP A 70 4.54 -1.06 2.64
C ASP A 70 3.54 -1.28 3.77
N LEU A 71 3.46 -2.51 4.28
CA LEU A 71 2.59 -2.86 5.42
C LEU A 71 2.98 -2.10 6.69
N CYS A 72 4.28 -2.01 7.02
CA CYS A 72 4.75 -1.22 8.16
C CYS A 72 4.32 0.24 8.03
N MET A 73 4.40 0.83 6.83
CA MET A 73 3.93 2.20 6.62
C MET A 73 2.43 2.36 6.89
N ILE A 74 1.59 1.37 6.56
CA ILE A 74 0.16 1.38 6.92
C ILE A 74 0.00 1.34 8.44
N MET A 75 0.70 0.42 9.11
CA MET A 75 0.62 0.25 10.56
C MET A 75 1.09 1.50 11.33
N ASP A 76 2.16 2.13 10.87
CA ASP A 76 2.75 3.33 11.47
C ASP A 76 2.14 4.63 10.96
N SER A 77 1.10 4.56 10.13
CA SER A 77 0.54 5.73 9.45
C SER A 77 0.03 6.80 10.40
N TYR A 78 -0.39 6.42 11.62
CA TYR A 78 -0.81 7.35 12.68
C TYR A 78 0.29 8.30 13.16
N GLN A 79 1.57 8.01 12.86
CA GLN A 79 2.69 8.89 13.16
C GLN A 79 2.75 10.10 12.21
N TYR A 80 2.09 9.98 11.06
CA TYR A 80 2.02 11.00 10.02
C TYR A 80 0.59 11.49 9.88
N SER A 81 0.43 12.67 9.28
CA SER A 81 -0.90 13.20 8.96
C SER A 81 -1.30 12.90 7.52
N ALA A 82 -0.65 11.93 6.89
CA ALA A 82 -0.83 11.63 5.48
C ALA A 82 -2.26 11.18 5.19
N PRO A 83 -2.85 11.62 4.06
CA PRO A 83 -4.17 11.18 3.69
C PRO A 83 -4.16 9.68 3.37
N THR A 84 -5.21 8.97 3.78
CA THR A 84 -5.38 7.53 3.51
C THR A 84 -5.25 7.21 2.03
N THR A 85 -5.65 8.13 1.15
CA THR A 85 -5.49 8.03 -0.30
C THR A 85 -4.02 7.86 -0.69
N TYR A 86 -3.09 8.62 -0.09
CA TYR A 86 -1.67 8.45 -0.36
C TYR A 86 -1.18 7.08 0.09
N ILE A 87 -1.43 6.73 1.36
CA ILE A 87 -0.96 5.48 1.96
C ILE A 87 -1.46 4.26 1.16
N MET A 88 -2.76 4.21 0.86
CA MET A 88 -3.36 3.08 0.15
C MET A 88 -3.07 3.06 -1.35
N GLY A 89 -2.79 4.22 -1.96
CA GLY A 89 -2.44 4.31 -3.38
C GLY A 89 -0.98 3.96 -3.68
N ASP A 90 -0.15 3.86 -2.64
CA ASP A 90 1.29 3.63 -2.77
C ASP A 90 1.72 2.21 -2.39
N ILE A 91 0.81 1.25 -2.20
CA ILE A 91 1.18 -0.11 -1.76
C ILE A 91 1.25 -1.12 -2.90
N THR A 92 2.12 -2.13 -2.75
CA THR A 92 2.16 -3.32 -3.60
C THR A 92 1.65 -4.54 -2.85
N CYS A 93 0.44 -5.02 -3.18
CA CYS A 93 -0.11 -6.23 -2.55
C CYS A 93 -1.18 -6.90 -3.42
N MET A 94 -1.49 -8.15 -3.07
CA MET A 94 -2.73 -8.79 -3.51
C MET A 94 -3.70 -8.85 -2.33
N THR A 95 -4.95 -8.51 -2.56
CA THR A 95 -5.97 -8.55 -1.49
C THR A 95 -7.16 -9.36 -1.93
N CYS A 96 -7.61 -10.25 -1.05
CA CYS A 96 -8.92 -10.88 -1.11
C CYS A 96 -9.83 -10.17 -0.11
N TYR A 97 -10.95 -9.66 -0.56
CA TYR A 97 -12.00 -9.12 0.31
C TYR A 97 -13.21 -10.05 0.30
N TYR A 98 -13.93 -10.08 1.41
CA TYR A 98 -15.25 -10.69 1.52
C TYR A 98 -16.25 -9.57 1.80
N GLY A 99 -16.93 -9.11 0.75
CA GLY A 99 -17.80 -7.95 0.83
C GLY A 99 -19.17 -8.20 0.23
N ASP A 100 -19.85 -7.10 -0.10
CA ASP A 100 -21.17 -7.11 -0.69
C ASP A 100 -21.10 -6.98 -2.22
N LYS A 101 -22.14 -7.48 -2.90
CA LYS A 101 -22.21 -7.49 -4.38
C LYS A 101 -22.08 -6.09 -5.02
N ASN A 102 -22.51 -5.05 -4.31
CA ASN A 102 -22.45 -3.64 -4.75
C ASN A 102 -21.05 -3.01 -4.64
N GLU A 103 -20.15 -3.61 -3.85
CA GLU A 103 -18.76 -3.15 -3.68
C GLU A 103 -17.83 -3.70 -4.76
N MET A 104 -18.30 -4.70 -5.51
CA MET A 104 -17.51 -5.37 -6.54
C MET A 104 -17.53 -4.62 -7.87
N GLU A 105 -16.42 -4.64 -8.59
CA GLU A 105 -16.39 -4.20 -9.98
C GLU A 105 -17.12 -5.18 -10.93
N PRO A 106 -17.64 -4.72 -12.10
CA PRO A 106 -18.33 -5.57 -13.06
C PRO A 106 -17.56 -6.82 -13.48
N ASP A 107 -16.25 -6.71 -13.67
CA ASP A 107 -15.41 -7.81 -14.13
C ASP A 107 -15.25 -8.91 -13.05
N GLN A 108 -15.16 -8.52 -11.77
CA GLN A 108 -15.15 -9.48 -10.65
C GLN A 108 -16.48 -10.25 -10.58
N ARG A 109 -17.62 -9.54 -10.73
CA ARG A 109 -18.94 -10.19 -10.79
C ARG A 109 -19.07 -11.14 -11.97
N LYS A 110 -18.46 -10.82 -13.10
CA LYS A 110 -18.47 -11.67 -14.30
C LYS A 110 -17.73 -12.99 -14.07
N ILE A 111 -16.58 -12.98 -13.39
CA ILE A 111 -15.83 -14.20 -13.04
C ILE A 111 -16.72 -15.15 -12.22
N ILE A 112 -17.38 -14.64 -11.17
CA ILE A 112 -18.30 -15.44 -10.33
C ILE A 112 -19.44 -16.07 -11.16
N GLN A 113 -20.04 -15.28 -12.06
CA GLN A 113 -21.11 -15.76 -12.93
C GLN A 113 -20.63 -16.85 -13.89
N ASP A 114 -19.47 -16.65 -14.54
CA ASP A 114 -18.90 -17.60 -15.50
C ASP A 114 -18.48 -18.92 -14.80
N LEU A 115 -18.14 -18.87 -13.50
CA LEU A 115 -17.88 -20.04 -12.66
C LEU A 115 -19.15 -20.74 -12.16
N GLY A 116 -20.32 -20.11 -12.29
CA GLY A 116 -21.60 -20.61 -11.79
C GLY A 116 -21.71 -20.61 -10.26
N LEU A 117 -20.92 -19.78 -9.58
CA LEU A 117 -20.91 -19.63 -8.13
C LEU A 117 -22.08 -18.74 -7.67
N LYS A 118 -22.53 -18.92 -6.43
CA LYS A 118 -23.64 -18.19 -5.84
C LYS A 118 -23.33 -17.81 -4.40
N TYR A 119 -23.58 -16.55 -4.09
CA TYR A 119 -23.40 -15.95 -2.77
C TYR A 119 -24.65 -15.12 -2.45
N GLU A 120 -25.13 -15.17 -1.21
CA GLU A 120 -26.43 -14.58 -0.83
C GLU A 120 -26.36 -13.79 0.49
N GLY A 121 -25.26 -13.88 1.25
CA GLY A 121 -25.06 -13.17 2.50
C GLY A 121 -24.38 -11.80 2.37
N ALA A 122 -24.42 -11.02 3.46
CA ALA A 122 -23.58 -9.85 3.62
C ALA A 122 -22.12 -10.29 3.86
N ASN A 123 -21.14 -9.59 3.26
CA ASN A 123 -19.73 -9.98 3.29
C ASN A 123 -19.47 -11.43 2.82
N ASP A 124 -20.32 -11.93 1.92
CA ASP A 124 -20.26 -13.32 1.44
C ASP A 124 -19.54 -13.45 0.10
N TRP A 125 -19.32 -12.33 -0.61
CA TRP A 125 -18.78 -12.32 -1.96
C TRP A 125 -17.25 -12.14 -1.95
N PRO A 126 -16.46 -13.18 -2.28
CA PRO A 126 -15.02 -13.02 -2.47
C PRO A 126 -14.69 -12.28 -3.76
N TYR A 127 -13.84 -11.26 -3.66
CA TYR A 127 -13.25 -10.54 -4.79
C TYR A 127 -11.80 -10.17 -4.53
N PHE A 128 -11.05 -9.98 -5.62
CA PHE A 128 -9.59 -9.93 -5.56
C PHE A 128 -9.03 -8.73 -6.29
N TYR A 129 -8.12 -8.00 -5.65
CA TYR A 129 -7.41 -6.88 -6.25
C TYR A 129 -5.89 -7.06 -6.20
N SER A 130 -5.24 -6.63 -7.27
CA SER A 130 -3.81 -6.37 -7.34
C SER A 130 -3.61 -4.87 -7.19
N PHE A 131 -2.83 -4.49 -6.19
CA PHE A 131 -2.41 -3.12 -5.91
C PHE A 131 -0.97 -2.95 -6.39
N GLU A 132 -0.73 -1.82 -7.05
CA GLU A 132 0.59 -1.40 -7.47
C GLU A 132 0.66 0.13 -7.37
N PRO A 133 1.75 0.71 -6.85
CA PRO A 133 1.91 2.16 -6.73
C PRO A 133 1.63 2.84 -8.07
N ARG A 134 1.02 4.04 -8.01
CA ARG A 134 0.69 4.85 -9.19
C ARG A 134 -0.33 4.24 -10.15
N TYR A 135 -0.94 3.09 -9.85
CA TYR A 135 -2.07 2.52 -10.59
C TYR A 135 -3.32 2.43 -9.71
N VAL A 136 -4.49 2.39 -10.34
CA VAL A 136 -5.70 2.01 -9.61
C VAL A 136 -5.72 0.49 -9.42
N PRO A 137 -6.33 -0.04 -8.35
CA PRO A 137 -6.39 -1.47 -8.13
C PRO A 137 -7.14 -2.17 -9.28
N VAL A 138 -6.59 -3.28 -9.77
CA VAL A 138 -7.17 -4.06 -10.87
C VAL A 138 -7.35 -5.51 -10.49
N ASN A 139 -8.06 -6.28 -11.33
CA ASN A 139 -8.16 -7.73 -11.14
C ASN A 139 -6.79 -8.41 -11.21
N LEU A 140 -6.66 -9.54 -10.50
CA LEU A 140 -5.45 -10.37 -10.57
C LEU A 140 -5.19 -10.88 -12.00
N ASN A 141 -3.93 -10.80 -12.42
CA ASN A 141 -3.45 -11.47 -13.63
C ASN A 141 -3.27 -12.98 -13.38
N ARG A 142 -2.91 -13.75 -14.42
CA ARG A 142 -2.74 -15.21 -14.30
C ARG A 142 -1.76 -15.63 -13.21
N ASP A 143 -0.61 -14.99 -13.14
CA ASP A 143 0.46 -15.40 -12.24
C ASP A 143 0.11 -15.04 -10.79
N GLU A 144 -0.58 -13.91 -10.59
CA GLU A 144 -1.16 -13.51 -9.30
C GLU A 144 -2.27 -14.47 -8.84
N VAL A 145 -3.18 -14.91 -9.73
CA VAL A 145 -4.19 -15.92 -9.38
C VAL A 145 -3.54 -17.22 -8.91
N ILE A 146 -2.49 -17.68 -9.60
CA ILE A 146 -1.76 -18.89 -9.21
C ILE A 146 -1.09 -18.71 -7.84
N GLN A 147 -0.41 -17.57 -7.63
CA GLN A 147 0.28 -17.29 -6.36
C GLN A 147 -0.70 -17.16 -5.20
N CYS A 148 -1.76 -16.37 -5.38
CA CYS A 148 -2.83 -16.19 -4.40
C CYS A 148 -3.48 -17.52 -4.03
N THR A 149 -3.72 -18.41 -5.01
CA THR A 149 -4.26 -19.77 -4.73
C THR A 149 -3.32 -20.56 -3.82
N ARG A 150 -2.01 -20.57 -4.11
CA ARG A 150 -1.02 -21.30 -3.30
C ARG A 150 -0.89 -20.72 -1.89
N ILE A 151 -0.97 -19.40 -1.76
CA ILE A 151 -0.94 -18.72 -0.44
C ILE A 151 -2.18 -19.11 0.36
N MET A 152 -3.37 -19.05 -0.25
CA MET A 152 -4.62 -19.42 0.41
C MET A 152 -4.66 -20.89 0.82
N GLU A 153 -4.08 -21.80 0.03
CA GLU A 153 -3.94 -23.20 0.42
C GLU A 153 -3.09 -23.37 1.69
N VAL A 154 -1.96 -22.65 1.77
CA VAL A 154 -1.12 -22.64 2.99
C VAL A 154 -1.89 -22.05 4.16
N LEU A 155 -2.50 -20.87 3.98
CA LEU A 155 -3.30 -20.22 5.04
C LEU A 155 -4.44 -21.11 5.52
N ASN A 156 -5.13 -21.82 4.63
CA ASN A 156 -6.17 -22.78 5.00
C ASN A 156 -5.63 -23.83 5.98
N LYS A 157 -4.49 -24.45 5.66
CA LYS A 157 -3.88 -25.46 6.53
C LYS A 157 -3.32 -24.87 7.81
N THR A 158 -2.68 -23.70 7.76
CA THR A 158 -2.19 -23.00 8.95
C THR A 158 -3.32 -22.70 9.92
N VAL A 159 -4.47 -22.22 9.42
CA VAL A 159 -5.66 -21.95 10.25
C VAL A 159 -6.22 -23.23 10.85
N ASP A 160 -6.27 -24.35 10.10
CA ASP A 160 -6.70 -25.64 10.65
C ASP A 160 -5.81 -26.06 11.82
N MET A 161 -4.48 -26.00 11.65
CA MET A 161 -3.51 -26.38 12.69
C MET A 161 -3.68 -25.53 13.95
N VAL A 162 -3.87 -24.21 13.80
CA VAL A 162 -4.11 -23.28 14.92
C VAL A 162 -5.46 -23.53 15.60
N MET A 163 -6.51 -23.87 14.85
CA MET A 163 -7.82 -24.20 15.42
C MET A 163 -7.81 -25.55 16.16
N GLU A 164 -6.95 -26.49 15.74
CA GLU A 164 -6.73 -27.76 16.43
C GLU A 164 -5.91 -27.59 17.72
N ASP A 165 -4.91 -26.72 17.70
CA ASP A 165 -4.05 -26.42 18.84
C ASP A 165 -3.58 -24.96 18.84
N GLU A 166 -4.13 -24.15 19.75
CA GLU A 166 -3.77 -22.73 19.89
C GLU A 166 -2.32 -22.52 20.37
N GLU A 167 -1.61 -23.56 20.85
CA GLU A 167 -0.18 -23.46 21.20
C GLU A 167 0.70 -23.12 19.99
N TRP A 168 0.20 -23.30 18.76
CA TRP A 168 0.88 -22.85 17.55
C TRP A 168 0.89 -21.32 17.37
N LEU A 169 0.03 -20.58 18.07
CA LEU A 169 0.00 -19.12 17.96
C LEU A 169 1.30 -18.51 18.53
N PRO A 170 1.97 -17.62 17.77
CA PRO A 170 3.15 -16.92 18.26
C PRO A 170 2.75 -15.87 19.31
N ASN A 171 3.74 -15.31 20.01
CA ASN A 171 3.51 -14.18 20.89
C ASN A 171 3.52 -12.87 20.10
N PHE A 172 2.40 -12.56 19.43
CA PHE A 172 2.25 -11.34 18.63
C PHE A 172 2.53 -10.05 19.43
N GLU A 173 2.14 -10.00 20.71
CA GLU A 173 2.42 -8.85 21.60
C GLU A 173 3.92 -8.60 21.83
N LYS A 174 4.77 -9.61 21.64
CA LYS A 174 6.24 -9.50 21.71
C LYS A 174 6.89 -9.30 20.34
N GLY A 175 6.10 -9.02 19.31
CA GLY A 175 6.58 -8.79 17.96
C GLY A 175 7.06 -10.07 17.28
N GLU A 176 6.32 -11.16 17.44
CA GLU A 176 6.50 -12.39 16.66
C GLU A 176 5.46 -12.48 15.53
N LEU A 177 5.80 -13.19 14.46
CA LEU A 177 4.90 -13.61 13.39
C LEU A 177 4.84 -15.15 13.33
N LEU A 178 3.83 -15.70 12.66
CA LEU A 178 3.74 -17.12 12.38
C LEU A 178 4.32 -17.42 11.00
N MET A 179 5.44 -18.15 10.92
CA MET A 179 5.97 -18.65 9.65
C MET A 179 5.22 -19.92 9.25
N ALA A 180 4.90 -20.05 7.96
CA ALA A 180 4.29 -21.23 7.37
C ALA A 180 5.00 -21.59 6.06
N GLU A 181 5.55 -22.80 6.01
CA GLU A 181 6.27 -23.30 4.83
C GLU A 181 6.09 -24.81 4.65
N TRP A 182 6.15 -25.26 3.39
CA TRP A 182 6.13 -26.69 3.08
C TRP A 182 7.51 -27.29 3.31
N ASP A 183 7.56 -28.43 4.01
CA ASP A 183 8.79 -29.17 4.21
C ASP A 183 9.36 -29.64 2.86
N PHE A 184 10.69 -29.59 2.76
CA PHE A 184 11.38 -30.30 1.69
C PHE A 184 11.30 -31.81 1.93
N VAL A 185 10.47 -32.49 1.15
CA VAL A 185 10.31 -33.95 1.22
C VAL A 185 11.07 -34.67 0.11
N GLU A 186 11.56 -35.88 0.40
CA GLU A 186 12.14 -36.77 -0.59
C GLU A 186 11.07 -37.28 -1.57
N GLU A 187 11.50 -37.75 -2.75
CA GLU A 187 10.59 -38.24 -3.80
C GLU A 187 9.77 -39.45 -3.31
N GLY A 188 8.46 -39.25 -3.13
CA GLY A 188 7.51 -40.30 -2.71
C GLY A 188 6.83 -40.06 -1.36
N GLU A 189 7.22 -39.02 -0.61
CA GLU A 189 6.52 -38.59 0.61
C GLU A 189 5.57 -37.41 0.31
N GLU A 190 4.47 -37.33 1.07
CA GLU A 190 3.59 -36.17 1.00
C GLU A 190 4.22 -35.00 1.79
N PRO A 191 4.32 -33.80 1.20
CA PRO A 191 4.85 -32.64 1.92
C PRO A 191 3.96 -32.28 3.10
N ASN A 192 4.58 -32.13 4.27
CA ASN A 192 3.92 -31.58 5.46
C ASN A 192 4.10 -30.07 5.49
N LEU A 193 3.12 -29.38 6.09
CA LEU A 193 3.24 -27.95 6.36
C LEU A 193 3.81 -27.77 7.77
N SER A 194 4.91 -27.04 7.87
CA SER A 194 5.51 -26.62 9.14
C SER A 194 5.05 -25.20 9.46
N ILE A 195 4.65 -24.97 10.72
CA ILE A 195 4.37 -23.63 11.25
C ILE A 195 5.16 -23.41 12.54
N TYR A 196 5.74 -22.21 12.71
CA TYR A 196 6.53 -21.87 13.89
C TYR A 196 6.68 -20.35 14.07
N PRO A 197 6.88 -19.86 15.31
CA PRO A 197 7.07 -18.43 15.56
C PRO A 197 8.43 -17.94 15.05
N LEU A 198 8.46 -16.72 14.53
CA LEU A 198 9.68 -15.95 14.24
C LEU A 198 9.53 -14.52 14.74
N PRO A 199 10.62 -13.83 15.14
CA PRO A 199 10.54 -12.40 15.38
C PRO A 199 10.17 -11.66 14.09
N LEU A 200 9.38 -10.59 14.22
CA LEU A 200 9.13 -9.65 13.14
C LEU A 200 10.47 -9.16 12.56
N PRO A 201 10.61 -9.09 11.23
CA PRO A 201 11.78 -8.48 10.61
C PRO A 201 11.93 -7.03 11.06
N ASN A 202 13.17 -6.53 11.10
CA ASN A 202 13.37 -5.09 11.24
C ASN A 202 12.79 -4.38 10.01
N SER A 203 12.00 -3.32 10.23
CA SER A 203 11.49 -2.50 9.14
C SER A 203 12.65 -1.80 8.42
N ILE A 204 12.58 -1.78 7.09
CA ILE A 204 13.50 -1.01 6.26
C ILE A 204 12.84 0.35 6.03
N PRO A 205 13.55 1.48 6.21
CA PRO A 205 12.99 2.80 5.92
C PRO A 205 12.50 2.86 4.48
N ARG A 206 11.19 3.07 4.32
CA ARG A 206 10.57 3.15 3.00
C ARG A 206 11.00 4.37 2.22
N PHE A 207 11.13 5.50 2.92
CA PHE A 207 11.54 6.77 2.33
C PHE A 207 12.93 7.16 2.82
N LEU A 208 13.69 7.75 1.91
CA LEU A 208 15.02 8.29 2.17
C LEU A 208 15.02 9.79 1.95
N THR A 209 15.84 10.48 2.74
CA THR A 209 16.10 11.91 2.55
C THR A 209 16.81 12.16 1.22
N VAL A 210 16.45 13.26 0.55
CA VAL A 210 17.03 13.64 -0.74
C VAL A 210 18.26 14.50 -0.48
N LYS A 211 19.39 14.08 -1.05
CA LYS A 211 20.63 14.86 -0.99
C LYS A 211 20.86 15.53 -2.33
N VAL A 212 21.12 16.83 -2.26
CA VAL A 212 21.51 17.66 -3.41
C VAL A 212 22.97 18.06 -3.24
N GLU A 213 23.69 18.22 -4.35
CA GLU A 213 25.09 18.65 -4.34
C GLU A 213 25.27 20.03 -3.69
N ASP A 214 26.34 20.20 -2.91
CA ASP A 214 26.64 21.45 -2.20
C ASP A 214 26.80 22.66 -3.14
N SER A 215 27.25 22.42 -4.38
CA SER A 215 27.37 23.44 -5.44
C SER A 215 26.02 24.06 -5.78
N VAL A 216 25.00 23.22 -5.97
CA VAL A 216 23.63 23.65 -6.25
C VAL A 216 23.04 24.34 -5.03
N LEU A 217 23.15 23.72 -3.84
CA LEU A 217 22.64 24.29 -2.59
C LEU A 217 23.25 25.66 -2.24
N GLY A 218 24.52 25.88 -2.61
CA GLY A 218 25.21 27.14 -2.37
C GLY A 218 24.50 28.34 -3.00
N GLU A 219 23.91 28.17 -4.18
CA GLU A 219 23.19 29.24 -4.88
C GLU A 219 21.89 29.62 -4.15
N PHE A 220 21.18 28.62 -3.60
CA PHE A 220 19.91 28.84 -2.88
C PHE A 220 20.09 29.47 -1.50
N LYS A 221 21.26 29.30 -0.87
CA LYS A 221 21.57 29.88 0.44
C LYS A 221 21.68 31.42 0.42
N GLU A 222 21.90 32.01 -0.75
CA GLU A 222 22.07 33.47 -0.93
C GLU A 222 20.74 34.21 -1.13
N TYR A 223 19.62 33.50 -1.34
CA TYR A 223 18.31 34.14 -1.48
C TYR A 223 17.84 34.76 -0.18
N GLU A 224 17.12 35.89 -0.29
CA GLU A 224 16.51 36.53 0.88
C GLU A 224 15.46 35.61 1.52
N ARG A 225 15.34 35.68 2.85
CA ARG A 225 14.28 34.98 3.58
C ARG A 225 12.97 35.73 3.42
N SER A 226 11.89 34.98 3.25
CA SER A 226 10.52 35.48 3.27
C SER A 226 9.80 35.05 4.54
N ASP A 227 8.64 35.66 4.80
CA ASP A 227 7.74 35.24 5.88
C ASP A 227 6.70 34.20 5.41
N MET A 228 6.90 33.63 4.22
CA MET A 228 6.07 32.59 3.61
C MET A 228 6.00 31.34 4.49
N GLU A 229 4.78 30.86 4.67
CA GLU A 229 4.47 29.60 5.34
C GLU A 229 4.10 28.58 4.26
N LEU A 230 5.15 27.96 3.69
CA LEU A 230 5.02 27.08 2.54
C LEU A 230 4.44 25.73 2.96
N VAL A 231 3.41 25.30 2.26
CA VAL A 231 2.89 23.94 2.29
C VAL A 231 3.35 23.22 1.03
N MET A 232 3.82 21.98 1.19
CA MET A 232 3.98 21.05 0.07
C MET A 232 3.30 19.73 0.39
N ASP A 233 2.51 19.24 -0.54
CA ASP A 233 1.79 17.97 -0.40
C ASP A 233 1.90 17.12 -1.67
N LEU A 234 1.72 15.82 -1.48
CA LEU A 234 1.74 14.81 -2.52
C LEU A 234 0.59 13.85 -2.25
N ASN A 235 -0.36 13.71 -3.18
CA ASN A 235 -1.50 12.82 -2.96
C ASN A 235 -2.10 12.29 -4.26
N TYR A 236 -2.64 11.07 -4.19
CA TYR A 236 -3.32 10.43 -5.31
C TYR A 236 -4.71 11.01 -5.52
N LEU A 237 -5.08 11.23 -6.78
CA LEU A 237 -6.39 11.74 -7.16
C LEU A 237 -7.47 10.65 -7.21
N PHE A 238 -7.12 9.36 -7.32
CA PHE A 238 -8.07 8.25 -7.51
C PHE A 238 -9.05 8.49 -8.66
N THR A 239 -8.58 9.17 -9.70
CA THR A 239 -9.31 9.41 -10.94
C THR A 239 -8.60 8.62 -12.04
N PRO A 240 -9.09 7.41 -12.39
CA PRO A 240 -8.39 6.52 -13.30
C PRO A 240 -8.12 7.19 -14.65
N ILE A 241 -6.88 7.11 -15.14
CA ILE A 241 -6.51 7.53 -16.49
C ILE A 241 -6.13 6.30 -17.31
N ASP A 242 -6.90 6.04 -18.35
CA ASP A 242 -6.58 5.01 -19.35
C ASP A 242 -5.54 5.56 -20.33
N ASP A 243 -4.35 4.98 -20.31
CA ASP A 243 -3.26 5.30 -21.24
C ASP A 243 -2.89 4.03 -22.04
N PRO A 244 -2.92 4.07 -23.39
CA PRO A 244 -2.63 2.92 -24.24
C PRO A 244 -1.22 2.31 -24.07
N ASP A 245 -0.26 3.08 -23.53
CA ASP A 245 1.11 2.61 -23.34
C ASP A 245 1.27 1.74 -22.07
N TYR A 246 0.26 1.71 -21.20
CA TYR A 246 0.27 0.97 -19.95
C TYR A 246 -0.83 -0.10 -19.88
N ASP A 247 -0.53 -1.21 -19.20
CA ASP A 247 -1.44 -2.35 -19.06
C ASP A 247 -2.55 -2.13 -17.99
N ARG A 248 -2.45 -1.06 -17.21
CA ARG A 248 -3.32 -0.74 -16.06
C ARG A 248 -3.69 0.75 -16.09
N PRO A 249 -4.92 1.13 -15.67
CA PRO A 249 -5.27 2.53 -15.54
C PRO A 249 -4.41 3.19 -14.46
N ILE A 250 -3.85 4.34 -14.79
CA ILE A 250 -2.96 5.09 -13.92
C ILE A 250 -3.80 5.75 -12.81
N ASN A 251 -3.27 5.77 -11.59
CA ASN A 251 -3.75 6.59 -10.49
C ASN A 251 -2.89 7.86 -10.42
N PRO A 252 -3.39 9.01 -10.89
CA PRO A 252 -2.59 10.23 -10.99
C PRO A 252 -2.16 10.70 -9.60
N LEU A 253 -0.89 11.06 -9.48
CA LEU A 253 -0.31 11.61 -8.26
C LEU A 253 -0.08 13.10 -8.47
N LEU A 254 -0.70 13.93 -7.63
CA LEU A 254 -0.55 15.38 -7.69
C LEU A 254 0.47 15.83 -6.64
N VAL A 255 1.44 16.64 -7.07
CA VAL A 255 2.23 17.47 -6.15
C VAL A 255 1.65 18.88 -6.14
N LEU A 256 1.50 19.45 -4.96
CA LEU A 256 0.95 20.79 -4.76
C LEU A 256 1.86 21.59 -3.83
N ALA A 257 2.05 22.86 -4.14
CA ALA A 257 2.69 23.84 -3.27
C ALA A 257 1.75 25.03 -3.04
N TYR A 258 1.59 25.42 -1.77
CA TYR A 258 0.59 26.38 -1.32
C TYR A 258 1.21 27.36 -0.31
N ASP A 259 0.82 28.63 -0.38
CA ASP A 259 1.17 29.61 0.66
C ASP A 259 0.02 29.70 1.66
N LEU A 260 0.22 29.22 2.88
CA LEU A 260 -0.78 29.27 3.95
C LEU A 260 -1.16 30.69 4.36
N LYS A 261 -0.21 31.63 4.23
CA LYS A 261 -0.41 33.01 4.71
C LYS A 261 -1.23 33.83 3.71
N GLU A 262 -0.94 33.67 2.42
CA GLU A 262 -1.62 34.38 1.33
C GLU A 262 -2.81 33.61 0.74
N ASP A 263 -3.08 32.39 1.24
CA ASP A 263 -4.20 31.54 0.84
C ASP A 263 -4.22 31.28 -0.69
N SER A 264 -3.06 30.87 -1.24
CA SER A 264 -2.91 30.73 -2.69
C SER A 264 -2.02 29.56 -3.11
N ILE A 265 -2.38 28.93 -4.23
CA ILE A 265 -1.57 27.89 -4.88
C ILE A 265 -0.39 28.55 -5.58
N LEU A 266 0.83 28.16 -5.21
CA LEU A 266 2.07 28.65 -5.81
C LEU A 266 2.49 27.82 -7.02
N ALA A 267 2.31 26.50 -6.93
CA ALA A 267 2.64 25.55 -8.00
C ALA A 267 1.84 24.25 -7.82
N GLY A 268 1.63 23.52 -8.91
CA GLY A 268 1.08 22.18 -8.86
C GLY A 268 1.42 21.42 -10.15
N ASP A 269 1.62 20.11 -10.03
CA ASP A 269 1.91 19.26 -11.18
C ASP A 269 1.36 17.85 -11.01
N VAL A 270 0.84 17.27 -12.08
CA VAL A 270 0.34 15.88 -12.10
C VAL A 270 1.46 14.97 -12.61
N LEU A 271 1.94 14.10 -11.74
CA LEU A 271 3.02 13.18 -12.02
C LEU A 271 2.52 11.97 -12.80
N THR A 272 2.97 11.85 -14.04
CA THR A 272 2.96 10.57 -14.78
C THR A 272 3.93 9.55 -14.17
N LEU A 273 3.87 8.30 -14.64
CA LEU A 273 4.69 7.18 -14.18
C LEU A 273 6.20 7.36 -14.42
N ASP A 274 6.58 8.16 -15.41
CA ASP A 274 7.98 8.41 -15.75
C ASP A 274 8.64 9.46 -14.84
N HIS A 275 7.87 10.15 -14.00
CA HIS A 275 8.40 11.17 -13.09
C HIS A 275 8.88 10.54 -11.77
N ASP A 276 10.09 10.89 -11.36
CA ASP A 276 10.50 10.76 -9.96
C ASP A 276 9.77 11.83 -9.12
N GLU A 277 9.06 11.36 -8.10
CA GLU A 277 8.24 12.19 -7.23
C GLU A 277 9.06 13.25 -6.50
N MET A 278 10.22 12.85 -5.98
CA MET A 278 11.04 13.73 -5.18
C MET A 278 11.87 14.67 -6.03
N GLU A 279 12.28 14.26 -7.23
CA GLU A 279 12.87 15.17 -8.20
C GLU A 279 11.89 16.32 -8.51
N ARG A 280 10.60 16.01 -8.72
CA ARG A 280 9.60 17.05 -8.95
C ARG A 280 9.34 17.92 -7.71
N VAL A 281 9.19 17.31 -6.54
CA VAL A 281 9.04 18.05 -5.26
C VAL A 281 10.21 19.01 -5.05
N VAL A 282 11.45 18.54 -5.19
CA VAL A 282 12.65 19.38 -5.02
C VAL A 282 12.73 20.47 -6.09
N SER A 283 12.38 20.16 -7.35
CA SER A 283 12.33 21.15 -8.42
C SER A 283 11.33 22.28 -8.12
N ILE A 284 10.12 21.94 -7.66
CA ILE A 284 9.10 22.92 -7.26
C ILE A 284 9.59 23.74 -6.07
N PHE A 285 10.20 23.10 -5.07
CA PHE A 285 10.74 23.78 -3.90
C PHE A 285 11.80 24.82 -4.26
N PHE A 286 12.75 24.47 -5.14
CA PHE A 286 13.75 25.41 -5.63
C PHE A 286 13.14 26.54 -6.46
N HIS A 287 12.19 26.24 -7.33
CA HIS A 287 11.45 27.26 -8.08
C HIS A 287 10.76 28.26 -7.14
N ILE A 288 10.21 27.79 -6.02
CA ILE A 288 9.59 28.66 -5.02
C ILE A 288 10.63 29.57 -4.37
N ILE A 289 11.80 29.06 -3.99
CA ILE A 289 12.88 29.88 -3.41
C ILE A 289 13.33 30.95 -4.41
N GLU A 290 13.48 30.61 -5.69
CA GLU A 290 13.90 31.56 -6.73
C GLU A 290 12.96 32.75 -6.89
N ASN A 291 11.65 32.51 -6.76
CA ASN A 291 10.62 33.51 -7.03
C ASN A 291 10.12 34.24 -5.78
N TYR A 292 10.14 33.58 -4.63
CA TYR A 292 9.51 34.06 -3.39
C TYR A 292 10.47 34.12 -2.19
N GLY A 293 11.73 33.71 -2.36
CA GLY A 293 12.73 33.64 -1.30
C GLY A 293 12.62 32.40 -0.42
N ILE A 294 13.57 32.24 0.50
CA ILE A 294 13.64 31.10 1.41
C ILE A 294 12.46 31.17 2.39
N PRO A 295 11.54 30.18 2.41
CA PRO A 295 10.37 30.21 3.29
C PRO A 295 10.77 30.17 4.76
N LYS A 296 9.88 30.70 5.61
CA LYS A 296 10.04 30.66 7.06
C LYS A 296 9.89 29.24 7.61
N LYS A 297 8.92 28.49 7.07
CA LYS A 297 8.61 27.09 7.43
C LYS A 297 8.17 26.30 6.21
N LEU A 298 8.37 24.99 6.26
CA LEU A 298 7.76 24.02 5.35
C LEU A 298 6.78 23.15 6.13
N TYR A 299 5.52 23.21 5.78
CA TYR A 299 4.48 22.32 6.29
C TYR A 299 4.23 21.20 5.28
N ALA A 300 4.12 19.97 5.78
CA ALA A 300 3.76 18.81 4.97
C ALA A 300 3.01 17.79 5.83
N ARG A 301 2.18 16.99 5.19
CA ARG A 301 1.49 15.86 5.82
C ARG A 301 1.98 14.50 5.33
N ASN A 302 2.56 14.49 4.13
CA ASN A 302 3.03 13.29 3.46
C ASN A 302 4.44 12.88 3.97
N PRO A 303 4.64 11.63 4.46
CA PRO A 303 5.93 11.14 4.93
C PRO A 303 7.03 11.19 3.87
N ARG A 304 6.71 11.01 2.58
CA ARG A 304 7.66 11.11 1.48
C ARG A 304 8.29 12.49 1.41
N ILE A 305 7.49 13.55 1.59
CA ILE A 305 7.97 14.94 1.63
C ILE A 305 8.66 15.22 2.96
N LEU A 306 8.04 14.86 4.08
CA LEU A 306 8.59 15.11 5.42
C LEU A 306 10.02 14.57 5.55
N ILE A 307 10.23 13.30 5.20
CA ILE A 307 11.54 12.63 5.24
C ILE A 307 12.44 13.08 4.08
N GLY A 308 11.87 13.19 2.88
CA GLY A 308 12.58 13.55 1.66
C GLY A 308 13.25 14.92 1.76
N MET A 309 12.60 15.89 2.41
CA MET A 309 13.04 17.27 2.50
C MET A 309 13.93 17.57 3.71
N GLU A 310 14.09 16.64 4.67
CA GLU A 310 14.83 16.88 5.92
C GLU A 310 16.22 17.50 5.68
N TYR A 311 17.01 16.89 4.80
CA TYR A 311 18.35 17.37 4.49
C TYR A 311 18.33 18.79 3.89
N LEU A 312 17.46 19.05 2.92
CA LEU A 312 17.41 20.36 2.25
C LEU A 312 16.96 21.46 3.21
N CYS A 313 15.93 21.19 4.00
CA CYS A 313 15.44 22.14 5.00
C CYS A 313 16.46 22.40 6.10
N ASP A 314 17.18 21.39 6.57
CA ASP A 314 18.31 21.56 7.50
C ASP A 314 19.40 22.47 6.89
N GLN A 315 19.80 22.20 5.65
CA GLN A 315 20.83 23.00 4.96
C GLN A 315 20.44 24.48 4.76
N LEU A 316 19.15 24.76 4.63
CA LEU A 316 18.61 26.12 4.47
C LEU A 316 18.09 26.74 5.78
N ASN A 317 18.20 26.03 6.91
CA ASN A 317 17.60 26.38 8.20
C ASN A 317 16.11 26.74 8.06
N ILE A 318 15.33 25.81 7.54
CA ILE A 318 13.88 25.85 7.43
C ILE A 318 13.33 24.78 8.37
N GLU A 319 12.40 25.17 9.24
CA GLU A 319 11.69 24.21 10.09
C GLU A 319 10.68 23.44 9.25
N ILE A 320 10.75 22.09 9.29
CA ILE A 320 9.70 21.22 8.75
C ILE A 320 8.68 20.95 9.84
N VAL A 321 7.40 21.12 9.52
CA VAL A 321 6.27 20.89 10.42
C VAL A 321 5.35 19.82 9.82
N ASN A 322 5.12 18.75 10.56
CA ASN A 322 4.06 17.78 10.26
C ASN A 322 2.71 18.37 10.72
N ASP A 323 1.82 18.64 9.76
CA ASP A 323 0.49 19.20 10.00
C ASP A 323 -0.55 18.45 9.14
N PRO A 324 -1.79 18.20 9.61
CA PRO A 324 -2.83 17.56 8.81
C PRO A 324 -3.28 18.32 7.56
N LEU A 325 -3.13 19.65 7.53
CA LEU A 325 -3.44 20.51 6.39
C LEU A 325 -4.83 20.24 5.79
N GLN A 326 -5.86 20.34 6.64
CA GLN A 326 -7.25 20.07 6.24
C GLN A 326 -7.73 20.97 5.09
N GLU A 327 -7.16 22.16 4.96
CA GLU A 327 -7.45 23.12 3.90
C GLU A 327 -7.14 22.55 2.51
N LEU A 328 -6.17 21.62 2.41
CA LEU A 328 -5.87 20.96 1.15
C LEU A 328 -6.94 19.96 0.73
N ASP A 329 -7.71 19.39 1.67
CA ASP A 329 -8.70 18.37 1.34
C ASP A 329 -9.79 18.91 0.42
N ASP A 330 -10.23 20.15 0.65
CA ASP A 330 -11.19 20.85 -0.21
C ASP A 330 -10.60 21.11 -1.61
N ILE A 331 -9.30 21.43 -1.69
CA ILE A 331 -8.59 21.62 -2.97
C ILE A 331 -8.56 20.30 -3.75
N TYR A 332 -8.15 19.19 -3.12
CA TYR A 332 -8.11 17.88 -3.77
C TYR A 332 -9.50 17.43 -4.21
N GLN A 333 -10.52 17.59 -3.37
CA GLN A 333 -11.91 17.26 -3.72
C GLN A 333 -12.42 18.10 -4.91
N GLY A 334 -12.09 19.39 -4.94
CA GLY A 334 -12.45 20.27 -6.06
C GLY A 334 -11.80 19.84 -7.38
N ILE A 335 -10.54 19.41 -7.35
CA ILE A 335 -9.83 18.89 -8.52
C ILE A 335 -10.46 17.58 -8.99
N GLN A 336 -10.73 16.64 -8.07
CA GLN A 336 -11.37 15.35 -8.37
C GLN A 336 -12.75 15.50 -9.05
N GLN A 337 -13.52 16.54 -8.72
CA GLN A 337 -14.84 16.79 -9.32
C GLN A 337 -14.76 17.41 -10.72
N THR A 338 -13.60 17.94 -11.12
CA THR A 338 -13.40 18.64 -12.40
C THR A 338 -12.82 17.73 -13.48
N LEU A 339 -12.15 16.65 -13.07
CA LEU A 339 -11.68 15.56 -13.94
C LEU A 339 -12.82 14.57 -14.19
#